data_AF-A0A954LU47-F1
#
_entry.id   AF-A0A954LU47-F1
#
_cell.length_a   1.000
_cell.length_b   1.000
_cell.length_c   1.000
_cell.angle_alpha   90.00
_cell.angle_beta   90.00
_cell.angle_gamma   90.00
#
_symmetry.space_group_name_H-M   'P 1'
#
loop_
_entity.id
_entity.type
_entity.pdbx_description
1 polymer ?
#
loop_
_entity_poly.entity_id
_entity_poly.type
_entity_poly.pdbx_seq_one_letter_code
_entity_poly.pdbx_strand_id
1 'polypeptide(L)'
;MRLLWLTYERTPHPDAICYPATDDDAEFVLALLKRPYPERIRLTEQLARYLTQQKRVAATERTAVACRTPGGLYRSVPWRLAKWLRHVLPATDSVLEDTRVHIEQWQRQTSNGLTCLSPLS
;
A
#
# COMPACT_ATOMS: atom_id res chain seq x y z
N MET A 1 9.26 15.73 -3.65
CA MET A 1 8.80 14.38 -3.27
C MET A 1 7.32 14.50 -2.87
N ARG A 2 6.42 13.94 -3.67
CA ARG A 2 4.97 13.97 -3.41
C ARG A 2 4.60 12.72 -2.61
N LEU A 3 3.63 12.85 -1.71
CA LEU A 3 3.16 11.75 -0.89
C LEU A 3 1.71 11.44 -1.24
N LEU A 4 1.39 10.15 -1.33
CA LEU A 4 0.01 9.67 -1.33
C LEU A 4 -0.34 9.27 0.11
N TRP A 5 -1.39 9.86 0.67
CA TRP A 5 -1.86 9.42 1.98
C TRP A 5 -2.78 8.21 1.83
N LEU A 6 -2.26 7.03 2.15
CA LEU A 6 -3.04 5.81 2.25
C LEU A 6 -3.73 5.79 3.63
N THR A 7 -5.04 5.98 3.61
CA THR A 7 -5.87 5.99 4.82
C THR A 7 -6.82 4.80 4.86
N TYR A 8 -7.13 4.31 6.05
CA TYR A 8 -8.19 3.34 6.30
C TYR A 8 -8.87 3.69 7.63
N GLU A 9 -10.20 3.74 7.64
CA GLU A 9 -11.03 4.25 8.74
C GLU A 9 -10.72 5.71 9.17
N ARG A 10 -11.61 6.31 9.96
CA ARG A 10 -11.40 7.65 10.53
C ARG A 10 -11.05 7.56 12.01
N THR A 11 -10.12 8.40 12.49
CA THR A 11 -9.86 8.54 13.93
C THR A 11 -11.13 9.03 14.65
N PRO A 12 -11.48 8.48 15.84
CA PRO A 12 -10.65 7.67 16.74
C PRO A 12 -10.81 6.14 16.58
N HIS A 13 -11.26 5.62 15.43
CA HIS A 13 -11.46 4.19 15.23
C HIS A 13 -10.18 3.37 15.55
N PRO A 14 -10.27 2.21 16.25
CA PRO A 14 -9.10 1.40 16.64
C PRO A 14 -8.29 0.89 15.44
N ASP A 15 -8.95 0.69 14.30
CA ASP A 15 -8.32 0.29 13.04
C ASP A 15 -7.93 1.47 12.15
N ALA A 16 -7.99 2.71 12.63
CA ALA A 16 -7.54 3.87 11.87
C ALA A 16 -6.06 3.74 11.48
N ILE A 17 -5.77 4.04 10.21
CA ILE A 17 -4.42 3.99 9.63
C ILE A 17 -4.24 5.21 8.74
N CYS A 18 -3.09 5.87 8.90
CA CYS A 18 -2.58 6.87 7.97
C CYS A 18 -1.13 6.50 7.63
N TYR A 19 -0.84 6.29 6.35
CA TYR A 19 0.50 5.97 5.84
C TYR A 19 0.87 6.91 4.68
N PRO A 20 1.99 7.66 4.80
CA PRO A 20 2.51 8.47 3.69
C PRO A 20 3.26 7.56 2.70
N ALA A 21 2.61 7.22 1.59
CA ALA A 21 3.17 6.40 0.54
C ALA A 21 4.00 7.23 -0.46
N THR A 22 5.14 6.66 -0.82
CA THR A 22 6.02 7.09 -1.92
C THR A 22 5.52 6.58 -3.28
N ASP A 23 6.16 7.02 -4.37
CA ASP A 23 5.89 6.46 -5.71
C ASP A 23 6.13 4.95 -5.76
N ASP A 24 7.24 4.48 -5.16
CA ASP A 24 7.58 3.05 -5.05
C ASP A 24 6.53 2.28 -4.25
N ASP A 25 6.01 2.86 -3.16
CA ASP A 25 4.91 2.26 -2.38
C ASP A 25 3.65 2.13 -3.23
N ALA A 26 3.29 3.17 -3.97
CA ALA A 26 2.12 3.17 -4.85
C ALA A 26 2.23 2.10 -5.94
N GLU A 27 3.38 1.98 -6.61
CA GLU A 27 3.62 0.95 -7.62
C GLU A 27 3.49 -0.46 -7.05
N PHE A 28 4.09 -0.70 -5.87
CA PHE A 28 4.00 -1.98 -5.20
C PHE A 28 2.59 -2.32 -4.75
N VAL A 29 1.85 -1.35 -4.19
CA VAL A 29 0.45 -1.56 -3.82
C VAL A 29 -0.37 -1.92 -5.05
N LEU A 30 -0.25 -1.18 -6.16
CA LEU A 30 -0.96 -1.49 -7.40
C LEU A 30 -0.66 -2.89 -7.92
N ALA A 31 0.60 -3.31 -7.84
CA ALA A 31 1.01 -4.65 -8.21
C ALA A 31 0.36 -5.74 -7.34
N LEU A 32 0.12 -5.47 -6.06
CA LEU A 32 -0.59 -6.39 -5.16
C LEU A 32 -2.10 -6.42 -5.41
N LEU A 33 -2.72 -5.26 -5.68
CA LEU A 33 -4.16 -5.15 -5.96
C LEU A 33 -4.55 -5.92 -7.24
N LYS A 34 -3.66 -5.96 -8.23
CA LYS A 34 -3.85 -6.69 -9.50
C LYS A 34 -3.75 -8.22 -9.37
N ARG A 35 -3.33 -8.75 -8.21
CA ARG A 35 -3.22 -10.21 -8.03
C ARG A 35 -4.58 -10.89 -7.93
N PRO A 36 -4.71 -12.17 -8.32
CA PRO A 36 -5.93 -12.94 -8.12
C PRO A 36 -6.39 -12.97 -6.65
N TYR A 37 -7.69 -13.01 -6.41
CA TYR A 37 -8.28 -13.01 -5.07
C TYR A 37 -7.64 -14.05 -4.11
N PRO A 38 -7.44 -15.33 -4.50
CA PRO A 38 -6.80 -16.31 -3.62
C PRO A 38 -5.39 -15.92 -3.16
N GLU A 39 -4.61 -15.24 -4.01
CA GLU A 39 -3.28 -14.76 -3.66
C GLU A 39 -3.32 -13.57 -2.70
N ARG A 40 -4.26 -12.63 -2.92
CA ARG A 40 -4.48 -11.49 -2.02
C ARG A 40 -4.87 -11.96 -0.62
N ILE A 41 -5.72 -12.98 -0.52
CA ILE A 41 -6.12 -13.57 0.77
C ILE A 41 -4.94 -14.24 1.47
N ARG A 42 -4.15 -15.07 0.77
CA ARG A 42 -2.94 -15.68 1.35
C ARG A 42 -1.97 -14.64 1.90
N LEU A 43 -1.75 -13.55 1.15
CA LEU A 43 -0.91 -12.45 1.61
C LEU A 43 -1.52 -11.76 2.84
N THR A 44 -2.83 -11.51 2.84
CA THR A 44 -3.55 -10.92 3.97
C THR A 44 -3.38 -11.75 5.25
N GLU A 45 -3.50 -13.08 5.16
CA GLU A 45 -3.31 -14.00 6.28
C GLU A 45 -1.87 -13.99 6.79
N GLN A 46 -0.88 -13.90 5.90
CA GLN A 46 0.53 -13.76 6.27
C GLN A 46 0.76 -12.44 7.02
N LEU A 47 0.24 -11.32 6.50
CA LEU A 47 0.33 -10.01 7.15
C LEU A 47 -0.39 -10.00 8.50
N ALA A 48 -1.55 -10.66 8.61
CA ALA A 48 -2.30 -10.76 9.86
C ALA A 48 -1.51 -11.50 10.95
N ARG A 49 -0.83 -12.60 10.61
CA ARG A 49 0.06 -13.33 11.52
C ARG A 49 1.22 -12.46 12.00
N TYR A 50 1.89 -11.79 11.07
CA TYR A 50 2.97 -10.86 11.38
C TYR A 50 2.52 -9.73 12.32
N LEU A 51 1.45 -9.02 11.96
CA LEU A 51 0.92 -7.91 12.76
C LEU A 51 0.48 -8.36 14.15
N THR A 52 0.00 -9.60 14.29
CA THR A 52 -0.36 -10.18 15.59
C THR A 52 0.86 -10.38 16.48
N GLN A 53 2.00 -10.84 15.92
CA GLN A 53 3.26 -10.97 16.66
C GLN A 53 3.77 -9.59 17.13
N GLN A 54 3.52 -8.54 16.35
CA GLN A 54 3.94 -7.16 16.64
C GLN A 54 3.01 -6.40 17.61
N LYS A 55 1.89 -7.00 18.06
CA LYS A 55 0.91 -6.31 18.92
C LYS A 55 1.50 -5.84 20.25
N ARG A 56 2.41 -6.63 20.84
CA ARG A 56 3.06 -6.33 22.13
C ARG A 56 4.31 -5.46 21.99
N VAL A 57 4.74 -5.17 20.77
CA VAL A 57 5.91 -4.32 20.47
C VAL A 57 5.46 -2.87 20.37
N ALA A 58 6.23 -1.95 20.96
CA ALA A 58 5.98 -0.52 20.88
C ALA A 58 5.98 -0.07 19.41
N ALA A 59 5.11 0.88 19.06
CA ALA A 59 4.92 1.29 17.66
C ALA A 59 6.20 1.81 16.97
N THR A 60 7.14 2.36 17.75
CA THR A 60 8.47 2.84 17.32
C THR A 60 9.47 1.72 17.06
N GLU A 61 9.23 0.53 17.63
CA GLU A 61 10.14 -0.62 17.57
C GLU A 61 9.66 -1.70 16.58
N ARG A 62 8.44 -1.55 16.05
CA ARG A 62 7.87 -2.50 15.09
C ARG A 62 8.69 -2.52 13.81
N THR A 63 9.20 -3.69 13.49
CA THR A 63 10.04 -3.92 12.31
C THR A 63 9.21 -3.93 11.02
N ALA A 64 9.90 -3.86 9.89
CA ALA A 64 9.28 -4.08 8.59
C ALA A 64 9.11 -5.58 8.31
N VAL A 65 8.10 -5.94 7.51
CA VAL A 65 7.86 -7.31 7.06
C VAL A 65 8.38 -7.52 5.64
N ALA A 66 9.04 -8.65 5.40
CA ALA A 66 9.43 -9.03 4.05
C ALA A 66 8.21 -9.52 3.26
N CYS A 67 7.90 -8.86 2.15
CA CYS A 67 6.83 -9.23 1.22
C CYS A 67 7.38 -9.55 -0.16
N ARG A 68 6.87 -10.62 -0.78
CA ARG A 68 7.30 -11.04 -2.12
C ARG A 68 6.62 -10.19 -3.20
N THR A 69 7.42 -9.51 -3.99
CA THR A 69 7.01 -8.75 -5.20
C THR A 69 6.56 -9.70 -6.32
N PRO A 70 5.83 -9.22 -7.34
CA PRO A 70 5.48 -10.05 -8.50
C PRO A 70 6.68 -10.63 -9.24
N GLY A 71 7.81 -9.91 -9.29
CA GLY A 71 9.07 -10.37 -9.87
C GLY A 71 9.80 -11.43 -9.04
N GLY A 72 9.22 -11.89 -7.94
CA GLY A 72 9.76 -12.94 -7.09
C GLY A 72 10.76 -12.48 -6.02
N LEU A 73 11.24 -11.24 -6.09
CA LEU A 73 12.12 -10.61 -5.10
C LEU A 73 11.36 -10.22 -3.83
N TYR A 74 12.07 -10.06 -2.71
CA TYR A 74 11.50 -9.58 -1.45
C TYR A 74 11.69 -8.07 -1.30
N ARG A 75 10.64 -7.40 -0.85
CA ARG A 75 10.65 -5.99 -0.44
C ARG A 75 10.37 -5.88 1.05
N SER A 76 11.08 -4.97 1.72
CA SER A 76 10.80 -4.58 3.10
C SER A 76 9.58 -3.64 3.15
N VAL A 77 8.50 -4.07 3.81
CA VAL A 77 7.24 -3.33 3.92
C VAL A 77 7.07 -2.80 5.35
N PRO A 78 7.00 -1.48 5.56
CA PRO A 78 6.79 -0.91 6.89
C PRO A 78 5.52 -1.44 7.56
N TRP A 79 5.52 -1.59 8.88
CA TRP A 79 4.39 -2.18 9.61
C TRP A 79 3.06 -1.45 9.39
N ARG A 80 3.09 -0.11 9.19
CA ARG A 80 1.88 0.68 8.91
C ARG A 80 1.30 0.36 7.53
N LEU A 81 2.16 0.24 6.52
CA LEU A 81 1.75 -0.18 5.18
C LEU A 81 1.24 -1.63 5.21
N ALA A 82 1.91 -2.51 5.95
CA ALA A 82 1.43 -3.88 6.16
C ALA A 82 0.06 -3.93 6.83
N LYS A 83 -0.19 -3.07 7.83
CA LYS A 83 -1.51 -2.93 8.47
C LYS A 83 -2.55 -2.47 7.45
N TRP A 84 -2.24 -1.45 6.64
CA TRP A 84 -3.15 -0.95 5.60
C TRP A 84 -3.48 -2.03 4.57
N LEU A 85 -2.46 -2.73 4.05
CA LEU A 85 -2.60 -3.82 3.09
C LEU A 85 -3.50 -4.95 3.61
N ARG A 86 -3.38 -5.30 4.90
CA ARG A 86 -4.24 -6.32 5.53
C ARG A 86 -5.73 -5.99 5.42
N HIS A 87 -6.11 -4.71 5.46
CA HIS A 87 -7.51 -4.30 5.37
C HIS A 87 -8.00 -4.17 3.93
N VAL A 88 -7.14 -3.73 3.01
CA VAL A 88 -7.54 -3.43 1.63
C VAL A 88 -7.49 -4.66 0.72
N LEU A 89 -6.47 -5.51 0.83
CA LEU A 89 -6.31 -6.68 -0.04
C LEU A 89 -7.50 -7.67 -0.05
N PRO A 90 -8.19 -7.95 1.08
CA PRO A 90 -9.35 -8.84 1.09
C PRO A 90 -10.67 -8.14 0.74
N ALA A 91 -10.67 -6.84 0.43
CA ALA A 91 -11.88 -6.09 0.17
C ALA A 91 -12.61 -6.57 -1.10
N THR A 92 -13.87 -6.18 -1.23
CA THR A 92 -14.69 -6.48 -2.41
C THR A 92 -14.09 -5.85 -3.67
N ASP A 93 -14.42 -6.41 -4.83
CA ASP A 93 -13.86 -5.95 -6.11
C ASP A 93 -14.16 -4.46 -6.38
N SER A 94 -15.30 -3.93 -5.93
CA SER A 94 -15.62 -2.50 -6.02
C SER A 94 -14.64 -1.61 -5.23
N VAL A 95 -14.40 -1.94 -3.95
CA VAL A 95 -13.49 -1.18 -3.09
C VAL A 95 -12.05 -1.26 -3.58
N LEU A 96 -11.65 -2.45 -4.05
CA LEU A 96 -10.34 -2.66 -4.65
C LEU A 96 -10.16 -1.84 -5.92
N GLU A 97 -11.17 -1.80 -6.79
CA GLU A 97 -11.14 -1.06 -8.04
C GLU A 97 -11.09 0.45 -7.80
N ASP A 98 -11.92 0.98 -6.88
CA ASP A 98 -11.87 2.39 -6.50
C ASP A 98 -10.50 2.78 -5.94
N THR A 99 -9.94 1.92 -5.07
CA THR A 99 -8.60 2.12 -4.51
C THR A 99 -7.54 2.12 -5.61
N ARG A 100 -7.61 1.17 -6.56
CA ARG A 100 -6.69 1.06 -7.69
C ARG A 100 -6.76 2.31 -8.57
N VAL A 101 -7.96 2.72 -8.96
CA VAL A 101 -8.19 3.90 -9.80
C VAL A 101 -7.65 5.15 -9.12
N HIS A 102 -7.88 5.32 -7.82
CA HIS A 102 -7.37 6.48 -7.07
C HIS A 102 -5.83 6.54 -7.08
N ILE A 103 -5.16 5.41 -6.82
CA ILE A 103 -3.69 5.34 -6.84
C ILE A 103 -3.15 5.59 -8.26
N GLU A 104 -3.76 5.01 -9.29
CA GLU A 104 -3.37 5.22 -10.69
C GLU A 104 -3.56 6.68 -11.14
N GLN A 105 -4.66 7.32 -10.75
CA GLN A 105 -4.89 8.74 -11.02
C GLN A 105 -3.82 9.62 -10.33
N TRP A 106 -3.50 9.32 -9.07
CA TRP A 106 -2.44 10.02 -8.35
C TRP A 106 -1.09 9.86 -9.07
N GLN A 107 -0.76 8.68 -9.60
CA GLN A 107 0.47 8.45 -10.38
C GLN A 107 0.47 9.19 -11.72
N ARG A 108 -0.65 9.19 -12.47
CA ARG A 108 -0.75 9.88 -13.77
C ARG A 108 -0.58 11.39 -13.65
N GLN A 109 -1.10 11.98 -12.56
CA GLN A 109 -0.87 13.40 -12.27
C GLN A 109 0.62 13.72 -12.07
N THR A 110 1.42 12.75 -11.60
CA THR A 110 2.88 12.89 -11.51
C THR A 110 3.53 12.86 -12.90
N SER A 111 3.12 11.92 -13.77
CA SER A 111 3.66 11.82 -15.13
C SER A 111 3.38 13.05 -15.99
N ASN A 112 2.16 13.61 -15.91
CA ASN A 112 1.78 14.79 -16.70
C ASN A 112 2.40 16.10 -16.19
N GLY A 113 2.86 16.16 -14.94
CA GLY A 113 3.60 17.30 -14.40
C GLY A 113 5.06 17.37 -14.86
N LEU A 114 5.60 16.29 -15.45
CA LEU A 114 6.98 16.20 -15.94
C LEU A 114 7.10 16.44 -17.46
N THR A 115 5.99 16.55 -18.19
CA THR A 115 5.97 16.69 -19.67
C THR A 115 5.98 18.16 -20.16
N CYS A 116 6.21 19.14 -19.28
CA CYS A 116 6.20 20.57 -19.65
C CYS A 116 7.57 21.23 -19.45
N LEU A 117 8.64 20.66 -20.01
CA LEU A 117 9.88 21.39 -20.28
C LEU A 117 10.50 20.89 -21.60
N SER A 118 9.79 21.11 -22.71
CA SER A 118 10.48 21.27 -23.99
C SER A 118 11.03 22.69 -24.03
N PRO A 119 12.34 22.91 -24.22
CA PRO A 119 12.84 24.25 -24.48
C PRO A 119 12.30 24.67 -25.85
N LEU A 120 11.46 25.71 -25.85
CA LEU A 120 11.16 26.44 -27.06
C LEU A 120 12.43 27.22 -27.45
N SER A 121 12.95 26.87 -28.63
CA SER A 121 13.81 27.65 -29.52
C SER A 121 15.27 27.85 -29.10
#